data_AF-A0AB73T050-F1
#
_entry.id   AF-A0AB73T050-F1
#
_cell.length_a   1.000
_cell.length_b   1.000
_cell.length_c   1.000
_cell.angle_alpha   90.00
_cell.angle_beta   90.00
_cell.angle_gamma   90.00
#
_symmetry.space_group_name_H-M   'P 1'
#
loop_
_entity.id
_entity.type
_entity.pdbx_description
1 polymer ?
#
loop_
_entity_poly.entity_id
_entity_poly.type
_entity_poly.pdbx_seq_one_letter_code
_entity_poly.pdbx_strand_id
1 'polypeptide(L)'
;MRKAGIGILMTGMAVCLCFGKINVSAALLRTPEAEKAAYQRHLVRGGNWNSSDDKKYTQDEYEFAVSLKFDGYESMKVGDYNKKVLDWEDETAFHKTEGILEKVYWGLRDDDPEYEFFMTTLSNTWEECSELHYNACHKEKPNYSGEASVETFGDIYGDKVVLTGAYAEFSFDYDMDSLEDMTVAQRDQALEGVQTQMQEFLDQFDQSELRDEQKMEEVLKEKLIQILETDPDKVSADTDPYLYYYWQPYWNELEDDGISENSSDDTSNETVSKEELKEQYDVVLNVLHFSDYESMPVSEFNREVNSVLNGEKMTEEFLKAYEAVLWASEYERTGKEEDFLNNIIQTSIKEYSARAKEVYSGKTVDPEHSDYFQIEHKEDVFGDEVATGISYAYYTFTYRILAADELTVGEREQFLDSVKAGVMDILEKSENPGKFTADQLKSAIESAGASASTDKIQFTGYKIEDFDSEEMD
;
A
#
# COMPACT_ATOMS: atom_id res chain seq x y z
N MET A 1 -17.44 37.79 -27.45
CA MET A 1 -16.56 36.61 -27.34
C MET A 1 -15.97 36.65 -25.94
N ARG A 2 -16.66 36.01 -24.98
CA ARG A 2 -16.13 34.93 -24.12
C ARG A 2 -14.72 35.28 -23.57
N LYS A 3 -14.69 35.88 -22.35
CA LYS A 3 -14.47 35.21 -21.03
C LYS A 3 -13.03 34.69 -20.92
N ALA A 4 -12.26 34.80 -19.83
CA ALA A 4 -12.34 35.48 -18.55
C ALA A 4 -10.92 35.38 -17.93
N GLY A 5 -10.46 36.38 -17.19
CA GLY A 5 -9.34 36.26 -16.27
C GLY A 5 -9.86 36.11 -14.84
N ILE A 6 -8.98 35.66 -13.94
CA ILE A 6 -9.05 35.42 -12.47
C ILE A 6 -8.45 34.00 -12.29
N GLY A 7 -7.27 33.78 -11.71
CA GLY A 7 -6.80 34.26 -10.41
C GLY A 7 -7.09 33.15 -9.39
N ILE A 8 -6.14 32.25 -9.14
CA ILE A 8 -6.26 31.25 -8.07
C ILE A 8 -5.05 31.38 -7.15
N LEU A 9 -5.36 31.89 -5.97
CA LEU A 9 -4.58 31.89 -4.76
C LEU A 9 -4.70 30.49 -4.15
N MET A 10 -3.56 29.94 -3.73
CA MET A 10 -3.30 29.20 -2.49
C MET A 10 -4.36 28.24 -1.88
N THR A 11 -3.77 27.11 -1.46
CA THR A 11 -3.92 26.40 -0.18
C THR A 11 -4.96 25.30 -0.03
N GLY A 12 -4.43 24.13 0.38
CA GLY A 12 -5.03 23.16 1.29
C GLY A 12 -5.52 21.90 0.57
N MET A 13 -4.76 20.79 0.57
CA MET A 13 -4.76 19.73 1.61
C MET A 13 -6.19 19.31 1.99
N ALA A 14 -6.55 18.04 2.10
CA ALA A 14 -5.81 16.77 2.16
C ALA A 14 -6.89 15.68 1.93
N VAL A 15 -6.70 14.49 2.49
CA VAL A 15 -7.71 13.44 2.76
C VAL A 15 -7.63 12.30 1.74
N CYS A 16 -6.88 11.22 1.99
CA CYS A 16 -7.05 10.18 3.05
C CYS A 16 -8.38 9.43 2.80
N LEU A 17 -8.43 8.28 2.12
CA LEU A 17 -7.61 7.12 2.36
C LEU A 17 -8.34 5.94 3.01
N CYS A 18 -9.70 5.87 3.10
CA CYS A 18 -10.63 4.69 2.95
C CYS A 18 -11.22 3.76 4.12
N PHE A 19 -11.40 2.41 3.92
CA PHE A 19 -12.07 1.16 4.48
C PHE A 19 -11.56 0.12 5.51
N GLY A 20 -12.43 -0.81 5.96
CA GLY A 20 -12.13 -2.02 6.76
C GLY A 20 -12.87 -3.29 6.29
N LYS A 21 -12.86 -4.36 7.11
CA LYS A 21 -13.44 -5.72 6.83
C LYS A 21 -14.04 -6.44 8.06
N ILE A 22 -14.74 -7.54 7.71
CA ILE A 22 -15.58 -8.59 8.33
C ILE A 22 -14.87 -9.66 9.23
N ASN A 23 -15.65 -10.33 10.10
CA ASN A 23 -15.30 -11.38 11.11
C ASN A 23 -15.58 -12.87 10.77
N VAL A 24 -14.77 -13.80 11.34
CA VAL A 24 -15.09 -15.23 11.64
C VAL A 24 -14.30 -15.72 12.87
N SER A 25 -14.94 -16.43 13.82
CA SER A 25 -14.37 -16.75 15.16
C SER A 25 -13.91 -18.20 15.41
N ALA A 26 -12.94 -18.32 16.33
CA ALA A 26 -12.32 -19.47 17.02
C ALA A 26 -11.26 -20.36 16.30
N ALA A 27 -9.99 -19.99 16.54
CA ALA A 27 -8.84 -20.86 16.88
C ALA A 27 -8.46 -22.04 15.95
N LEU A 28 -7.66 -21.77 14.92
CA LEU A 28 -6.33 -22.36 14.65
C LEU A 28 -5.82 -21.90 13.28
N LEU A 29 -4.55 -21.49 13.24
CA LEU A 29 -3.76 -21.08 12.05
C LEU A 29 -4.16 -19.72 11.44
N ARG A 30 -3.85 -18.63 12.14
CA ARG A 30 -3.75 -17.30 11.51
C ARG A 30 -2.28 -17.05 11.19
N THR A 31 -1.97 -17.02 9.90
CA THR A 31 -0.62 -16.84 9.36
C THR A 31 -0.29 -15.35 9.23
N PRO A 32 1.00 -14.97 9.12
CA PRO A 32 1.43 -13.58 8.88
C PRO A 32 0.76 -12.90 7.68
N GLU A 33 0.24 -13.69 6.74
CA GLU A 33 -0.51 -13.21 5.58
C GLU A 33 -1.85 -12.51 5.94
N ALA A 34 -2.43 -12.78 7.12
CA ALA A 34 -3.66 -12.14 7.59
C ALA A 34 -3.41 -10.73 8.17
N GLU A 35 -2.22 -10.48 8.73
CA GLU A 35 -1.79 -9.16 9.23
C GLU A 35 -1.53 -8.20 8.06
N LYS A 36 -0.87 -8.66 6.99
CA LYS A 36 -0.57 -7.84 5.80
C LYS A 36 -1.85 -7.36 5.07
N ALA A 37 -2.91 -8.16 5.08
CA ALA A 37 -4.21 -7.79 4.53
C ALA A 37 -5.00 -6.83 5.43
N ALA A 38 -4.71 -6.79 6.74
CA ALA A 38 -5.23 -5.79 7.67
C ALA A 38 -4.50 -4.45 7.55
N TYR A 39 -3.19 -4.48 7.26
CA TYR A 39 -2.42 -3.27 6.96
C TYR A 39 -2.87 -2.58 5.66
N GLN A 40 -3.14 -3.35 4.60
CA GLN A 40 -3.66 -2.82 3.35
C GLN A 40 -5.08 -2.24 3.54
N ARG A 41 -5.92 -2.89 4.36
CA ARG A 41 -7.16 -2.25 4.83
C ARG A 41 -6.89 -0.93 5.53
N HIS A 42 -5.85 -0.81 6.35
CA HIS A 42 -5.51 0.40 7.10
C HIS A 42 -4.91 1.54 6.25
N LEU A 43 -4.12 1.24 5.22
CA LEU A 43 -3.61 2.24 4.25
C LEU A 43 -4.70 2.76 3.34
N VAL A 44 -5.62 1.85 3.06
CA VAL A 44 -6.86 2.10 2.39
C VAL A 44 -7.90 2.36 3.48
N ARG A 45 -7.61 2.59 4.77
CA ARG A 45 -8.54 3.20 5.74
C ARG A 45 -8.12 4.63 5.91
N GLY A 46 -9.02 5.59 5.90
CA GLY A 46 -8.68 7.00 6.14
C GLY A 46 -8.33 7.17 7.61
N GLY A 47 -7.64 6.18 8.19
CA GLY A 47 -7.07 6.08 9.50
C GLY A 47 -6.15 7.24 9.64
N ASN A 48 -6.75 8.32 10.12
CA ASN A 48 -6.19 9.36 10.93
C ASN A 48 -4.74 9.02 11.31
N TRP A 49 -3.81 9.48 10.48
CA TRP A 49 -2.52 9.94 10.96
C TRP A 49 -2.77 11.18 11.81
N ASN A 50 -3.34 10.94 12.97
CA ASN A 50 -3.30 11.83 14.10
C ASN A 50 -3.11 10.97 15.34
N SER A 51 -2.07 10.13 15.33
CA SER A 51 -1.39 9.82 16.59
C SER A 51 -0.54 11.03 16.97
N SER A 52 -1.18 12.16 17.25
CA SER A 52 -0.60 12.99 18.30
C SER A 52 -0.49 12.08 19.54
N ASP A 53 0.61 12.21 20.29
CA ASP A 53 0.90 11.35 21.45
C ASP A 53 -0.21 11.37 22.54
N ASP A 54 -1.24 12.21 22.38
CA ASP A 54 -2.42 12.37 23.22
C ASP A 54 -3.53 11.31 22.99
N LYS A 55 -3.52 10.54 21.89
CA LYS A 55 -4.51 9.48 21.61
C LYS A 55 -4.05 8.05 21.93
N LYS A 56 -2.87 7.86 22.52
CA LYS A 56 -2.44 6.56 23.06
C LYS A 56 -3.11 6.30 24.41
N TYR A 57 -3.76 5.15 24.59
CA TYR A 57 -4.27 4.72 25.89
C TYR A 57 -3.19 4.04 26.73
N THR A 58 -3.34 4.11 28.04
CA THR A 58 -2.53 3.39 29.03
C THR A 58 -3.12 2.02 29.36
N GLN A 59 -2.31 1.12 29.93
CA GLN A 59 -2.79 -0.18 30.38
C GLN A 59 -3.95 -0.07 31.39
N ASP A 60 -3.88 0.89 32.32
CA ASP A 60 -4.95 1.12 33.31
C ASP A 60 -6.26 1.58 32.64
N GLU A 61 -6.16 2.40 31.57
CA GLU A 61 -7.30 2.84 30.77
C GLU A 61 -7.92 1.67 29.99
N TYR A 62 -7.10 0.79 29.41
CA TYR A 62 -7.57 -0.44 28.75
C TYR A 62 -8.26 -1.38 29.75
N GLU A 63 -7.63 -1.68 30.89
CA GLU A 63 -8.19 -2.56 31.92
C GLU A 63 -9.50 -2.01 32.49
N PHE A 64 -9.60 -0.69 32.66
CA PHE A 64 -10.86 -0.04 33.01
C PHE A 64 -11.94 -0.29 31.95
N ALA A 65 -11.62 -0.07 30.68
CA ALA A 65 -12.59 -0.22 29.59
C ALA A 65 -13.03 -1.69 29.42
N VAL A 66 -12.11 -2.65 29.57
CA VAL A 66 -12.43 -4.10 29.61
C VAL A 66 -13.33 -4.44 30.81
N SER A 67 -13.13 -3.78 31.96
CA SER A 67 -13.95 -4.04 33.17
C SER A 67 -15.43 -3.67 33.01
N LEU A 68 -15.79 -2.90 31.98
CA LEU A 68 -17.18 -2.59 31.62
C LEU A 68 -17.91 -3.79 31.02
N LYS A 69 -17.20 -4.84 30.61
CA LYS A 69 -17.74 -6.13 30.18
C LYS A 69 -18.24 -6.95 31.39
N PHE A 70 -19.31 -6.48 32.02
CA PHE A 70 -19.84 -7.10 33.24
C PHE A 70 -20.25 -8.56 33.02
N ASP A 71 -20.09 -9.40 34.05
CA ASP A 71 -20.59 -10.78 34.00
C ASP A 71 -22.09 -10.83 33.65
N GLY A 72 -22.42 -11.44 32.51
CA GLY A 72 -23.79 -11.56 32.02
C GLY A 72 -24.36 -10.29 31.37
N TYR A 73 -23.52 -9.34 30.95
CA TYR A 73 -23.96 -8.09 30.32
C TYR A 73 -24.88 -8.30 29.12
N GLU A 74 -24.64 -9.33 28.31
CA GLU A 74 -25.45 -9.71 27.15
C GLU A 74 -26.95 -9.86 27.46
N SER A 75 -27.28 -10.31 28.66
CA SER A 75 -28.67 -10.51 29.12
C SER A 75 -29.25 -9.30 29.86
N MET A 76 -28.45 -8.27 30.11
CA MET A 76 -28.94 -7.03 30.70
C MET A 76 -29.81 -6.28 29.70
N LYS A 77 -30.81 -5.54 30.19
CA LYS A 77 -31.54 -4.57 29.38
C LYS A 77 -30.58 -3.46 28.96
N VAL A 78 -30.72 -2.94 27.75
CA VAL A 78 -29.85 -1.88 27.20
C VAL A 78 -29.77 -0.69 28.14
N GLY A 79 -30.90 -0.15 28.58
CA GLY A 79 -30.92 0.99 29.51
C GLY A 79 -30.22 0.73 30.86
N ASP A 80 -30.30 -0.50 31.39
CA ASP A 80 -29.61 -0.88 32.63
C ASP A 80 -28.09 -0.99 32.43
N TYR A 81 -27.65 -1.48 31.28
CA TYR A 81 -26.23 -1.57 30.93
C TYR A 81 -25.65 -0.19 30.70
N ASN A 82 -26.30 0.62 29.86
CA ASN A 82 -25.92 2.00 29.55
C ASN A 82 -25.70 2.81 30.83
N LYS A 83 -26.64 2.75 31.78
CA LYS A 83 -26.54 3.50 33.05
C LYS A 83 -25.37 3.07 33.93
N LYS A 84 -24.91 1.82 33.78
CA LYS A 84 -23.72 1.33 34.49
C LYS A 84 -22.42 1.74 33.81
N VAL A 85 -22.44 1.93 32.49
CA VAL A 85 -21.25 2.27 31.70
C VAL A 85 -20.97 3.76 31.76
N LEU A 86 -21.95 4.61 31.48
CA LEU A 86 -21.79 6.06 31.42
C LEU A 86 -22.84 6.74 32.33
N ASP A 87 -22.37 7.54 33.28
CA ASP A 87 -23.25 8.35 34.14
C ASP A 87 -23.59 9.67 33.44
N TRP A 88 -24.58 9.63 32.54
CA TRP A 88 -25.01 10.80 31.76
C TRP A 88 -25.65 11.92 32.61
N GLU A 89 -25.91 11.67 33.89
CA GLU A 89 -26.40 12.67 34.86
C GLU A 89 -25.23 13.45 35.52
N ASP A 90 -23.99 12.97 35.42
CA ASP A 90 -22.77 13.61 35.95
C ASP A 90 -21.75 13.91 34.84
N GLU A 91 -21.68 15.18 34.43
CA GLU A 91 -20.74 15.73 33.44
C GLU A 91 -19.29 15.26 33.62
N THR A 92 -18.80 15.27 34.87
CA THR A 92 -17.39 14.96 35.14
C THR A 92 -17.14 13.46 35.04
N ALA A 93 -18.09 12.65 35.51
CA ALA A 93 -18.00 11.20 35.41
C ALA A 93 -18.17 10.71 33.97
N PHE A 94 -19.10 11.31 33.21
CA PHE A 94 -19.34 11.04 31.80
C PHE A 94 -18.07 11.30 30.98
N HIS A 95 -17.58 12.54 30.95
CA HIS A 95 -16.42 12.92 30.12
C HIS A 95 -15.13 12.21 30.53
N LYS A 96 -14.99 11.83 31.81
CA LYS A 96 -13.86 11.00 32.24
C LYS A 96 -13.89 9.62 31.58
N THR A 97 -15.05 8.98 31.54
CA THR A 97 -15.23 7.64 30.95
C THR A 97 -15.16 7.72 29.43
N GLU A 98 -15.83 8.71 28.84
CA GLU A 98 -15.78 9.03 27.42
C GLU A 98 -14.34 9.20 26.91
N GLY A 99 -13.52 10.01 27.58
CA GLY A 99 -12.14 10.21 27.17
C GLY A 99 -11.28 8.94 27.21
N ILE A 100 -11.65 7.94 28.02
CA ILE A 100 -11.00 6.62 28.01
C ILE A 100 -11.50 5.80 26.82
N LEU A 101 -12.81 5.76 26.61
CA LEU A 101 -13.41 5.04 25.48
C LEU A 101 -12.91 5.60 24.14
N GLU A 102 -12.79 6.92 23.99
CA GLU A 102 -12.26 7.55 22.78
C GLU A 102 -10.84 7.08 22.47
N LYS A 103 -9.93 7.10 23.45
CA LYS A 103 -8.54 6.66 23.25
C LYS A 103 -8.46 5.18 22.90
N VAL A 104 -9.26 4.33 23.55
CA VAL A 104 -9.30 2.90 23.23
C VAL A 104 -9.87 2.71 21.83
N TYR A 105 -10.98 3.35 21.50
CA TYR A 105 -11.60 3.26 20.17
C TYR A 105 -10.63 3.62 19.04
N TRP A 106 -9.86 4.70 19.17
CA TRP A 106 -8.90 5.10 18.14
C TRP A 106 -7.55 4.37 18.18
N GLY A 107 -7.17 3.79 19.32
CA GLY A 107 -5.86 3.17 19.51
C GLY A 107 -5.86 1.64 19.51
N LEU A 108 -7.01 1.00 19.63
CA LEU A 108 -7.11 -0.45 19.77
C LEU A 108 -6.83 -1.13 18.45
N ARG A 109 -5.99 -2.17 18.49
CA ARG A 109 -5.70 -2.99 17.32
C ARG A 109 -6.86 -3.93 17.04
N ASP A 110 -7.09 -4.21 15.76
CA ASP A 110 -8.11 -5.14 15.28
C ASP A 110 -7.85 -6.62 15.65
N ASP A 111 -6.63 -6.94 16.09
CA ASP A 111 -6.26 -8.26 16.62
C ASP A 111 -6.45 -8.42 18.14
N ASP A 112 -6.93 -7.38 18.84
CA ASP A 112 -7.17 -7.45 20.28
C ASP A 112 -8.31 -8.43 20.62
N PRO A 113 -8.15 -9.29 21.66
CA PRO A 113 -9.20 -10.23 22.05
C PRO A 113 -10.56 -9.61 22.39
N GLU A 114 -10.58 -8.33 22.76
CA GLU A 114 -11.78 -7.60 23.16
C GLU A 114 -12.28 -6.62 22.09
N TYR A 115 -11.65 -6.59 20.90
CA TYR A 115 -11.98 -5.67 19.81
C TYR A 115 -13.48 -5.64 19.49
N GLU A 116 -14.10 -6.81 19.34
CA GLU A 116 -15.53 -6.92 19.08
C GLU A 116 -16.39 -6.25 20.14
N PHE A 117 -16.07 -6.46 21.42
CA PHE A 117 -16.81 -5.85 22.52
C PHE A 117 -16.68 -4.32 22.50
N PHE A 118 -15.50 -3.80 22.16
CA PHE A 118 -15.27 -2.36 22.03
C PHE A 118 -16.01 -1.74 20.85
N MET A 119 -15.86 -2.33 19.67
CA MET A 119 -16.40 -1.77 18.41
C MET A 119 -17.90 -2.00 18.22
N THR A 120 -18.48 -2.95 18.96
CA THR A 120 -19.93 -3.20 18.93
C THR A 120 -20.58 -2.66 20.20
N THR A 121 -20.48 -3.38 21.31
CA THR A 121 -21.24 -3.11 22.52
C THR A 121 -20.92 -1.74 23.12
N LEU A 122 -19.64 -1.39 23.32
CA LEU A 122 -19.26 -0.13 23.98
C LEU A 122 -19.43 1.08 23.05
N SER A 123 -19.10 0.98 21.76
CA SER A 123 -19.33 2.04 20.80
C SER A 123 -20.82 2.40 20.70
N ASN A 124 -21.70 1.41 20.53
CA ASN A 124 -23.14 1.65 20.50
C ASN A 124 -23.67 2.22 21.83
N THR A 125 -23.16 1.73 22.97
CA THR A 125 -23.54 2.28 24.29
C THR A 125 -23.12 3.74 24.43
N TRP A 126 -21.96 4.11 23.89
CA TRP A 126 -21.48 5.49 23.94
C TRP A 126 -22.37 6.41 23.10
N GLU A 127 -22.75 6.02 21.87
CA GLU A 127 -23.72 6.75 21.04
C GLU A 127 -25.06 6.97 21.77
N GLU A 128 -25.62 5.89 22.34
CA GLU A 128 -26.90 5.92 23.07
C GLU A 128 -26.84 6.79 24.33
N CYS A 129 -25.74 6.72 25.09
CA CYS A 129 -25.54 7.55 26.28
C CYS A 129 -25.28 9.01 25.93
N SER A 130 -24.72 9.30 24.75
CA SER A 130 -24.47 10.66 24.28
C SER A 130 -25.78 11.39 23.98
N GLU A 131 -26.78 10.71 23.42
CA GLU A 131 -28.13 11.27 23.26
C GLU A 131 -28.76 11.63 24.62
N LEU A 132 -28.57 10.79 25.64
CA LEU A 132 -29.12 10.98 26.98
C LEU A 132 -28.38 12.02 27.83
N HIS A 133 -27.19 12.45 27.41
CA HIS A 133 -26.33 13.32 28.19
C HIS A 133 -26.93 14.73 28.41
N TYR A 134 -27.01 15.13 29.68
CA TYR A 134 -27.62 16.39 30.10
C TYR A 134 -26.76 17.61 29.69
N ASN A 135 -27.39 18.72 29.27
CA ASN A 135 -26.82 19.98 28.70
C ASN A 135 -26.55 20.05 27.19
N ALA A 136 -26.94 19.04 26.40
CA ALA A 136 -27.03 19.19 24.94
C ALA A 136 -25.72 19.62 24.25
N CYS A 137 -24.56 19.06 24.65
CA CYS A 137 -23.34 19.22 23.86
C CYS A 137 -23.58 18.73 22.41
N HIS A 138 -24.30 17.62 22.22
CA HIS A 138 -24.85 17.16 20.95
C HIS A 138 -26.12 16.34 21.20
N LYS A 139 -27.31 16.87 20.90
CA LYS A 139 -28.57 16.09 20.90
C LYS A 139 -28.77 15.48 19.53
N GLU A 140 -27.98 14.46 19.25
CA GLU A 140 -28.10 13.67 18.03
C GLU A 140 -28.65 12.31 18.43
N LYS A 141 -29.50 11.74 17.58
CA LYS A 141 -29.96 10.36 17.79
C LYS A 141 -28.75 9.43 17.68
N PRO A 142 -28.78 8.25 18.33
CA PRO A 142 -27.70 7.30 18.25
C PRO A 142 -27.58 6.88 16.79
N ASN A 143 -26.37 6.99 16.25
CA ASN A 143 -26.09 6.64 14.87
C ASN A 143 -25.42 5.27 14.84
N TYR A 144 -25.84 4.42 13.92
CA TYR A 144 -25.10 3.21 13.58
C TYR A 144 -24.44 3.40 12.22
N SER A 145 -23.17 3.04 12.13
CA SER A 145 -22.41 2.99 10.89
C SER A 145 -21.96 1.57 10.60
N GLY A 146 -22.01 1.17 9.34
CA GLY A 146 -21.58 -0.15 8.88
C GLY A 146 -21.02 -0.10 7.47
N GLU A 147 -20.43 -1.21 7.05
CA GLU A 147 -19.85 -1.34 5.72
C GLU A 147 -20.12 -2.70 5.07
N ALA A 148 -20.17 -2.72 3.75
CA ALA A 148 -20.10 -3.94 2.95
C ALA A 148 -19.03 -3.78 1.87
N SER A 149 -18.22 -4.82 1.64
CA SER A 149 -17.16 -4.75 0.64
C SER A 149 -16.93 -6.05 -0.11
N VAL A 150 -16.55 -5.94 -1.39
CA VAL A 150 -16.14 -7.05 -2.23
C VAL A 150 -14.79 -6.69 -2.86
N GLU A 151 -13.76 -7.44 -2.49
CA GLU A 151 -12.41 -7.26 -3.00
C GLU A 151 -11.99 -8.45 -3.87
N THR A 152 -11.33 -8.16 -4.98
CA THR A 152 -10.57 -9.18 -5.71
C THR A 152 -9.09 -9.07 -5.37
N PHE A 153 -8.39 -10.19 -5.46
CA PHE A 153 -7.00 -10.27 -5.08
C PHE A 153 -6.13 -10.86 -6.19
N GLY A 154 -4.91 -10.37 -6.25
CA GLY A 154 -3.83 -10.90 -7.08
C GLY A 154 -2.67 -11.35 -6.23
N ASP A 155 -1.70 -11.96 -6.90
CA ASP A 155 -0.49 -12.51 -6.28
C ASP A 155 0.76 -11.89 -6.91
N ILE A 156 1.50 -11.15 -6.08
CA ILE A 156 2.81 -10.58 -6.42
C ILE A 156 3.86 -11.29 -5.56
N TYR A 157 4.50 -12.32 -6.12
CA TYR A 157 5.57 -13.06 -5.43
C TYR A 157 5.15 -13.61 -4.04
N GLY A 158 3.91 -14.08 -3.92
CA GLY A 158 3.31 -14.56 -2.67
C GLY A 158 2.58 -13.48 -1.86
N ASP A 159 2.73 -12.20 -2.20
CA ASP A 159 1.94 -11.13 -1.60
C ASP A 159 0.55 -11.10 -2.20
N LYS A 160 -0.45 -11.39 -1.35
CA LYS A 160 -1.86 -11.19 -1.67
C LYS A 160 -2.19 -9.69 -1.65
N VAL A 161 -2.42 -9.12 -2.82
CA VAL A 161 -2.75 -7.69 -2.99
C VAL A 161 -4.17 -7.50 -3.50
N VAL A 162 -4.84 -6.43 -3.09
CA VAL A 162 -6.18 -6.08 -3.60
C VAL A 162 -6.03 -5.51 -5.01
N LEU A 163 -6.79 -6.01 -5.98
CA LEU A 163 -6.77 -5.52 -7.37
C LEU A 163 -7.90 -4.53 -7.65
N THR A 164 -9.08 -4.89 -7.17
CA THR A 164 -10.28 -4.10 -7.25
C THR A 164 -11.06 -4.24 -5.96
N GLY A 165 -11.76 -3.18 -5.58
CA GLY A 165 -12.68 -3.22 -4.47
C GLY A 165 -13.95 -2.45 -4.77
N ALA A 166 -15.06 -3.04 -4.37
CA ALA A 166 -16.37 -2.42 -4.33
C ALA A 166 -16.74 -2.22 -2.87
N TYR A 167 -17.17 -1.02 -2.51
CA TYR A 167 -17.38 -0.71 -1.12
C TYR A 167 -18.59 0.17 -0.91
N ALA A 168 -19.40 -0.22 0.06
CA ALA A 168 -20.59 0.48 0.49
C ALA A 168 -20.41 0.87 1.95
N GLU A 169 -20.37 2.16 2.22
CA GLU A 169 -20.38 2.71 3.56
C GLU A 169 -21.79 3.25 3.83
N PHE A 170 -22.38 2.89 4.95
CA PHE A 170 -23.74 3.33 5.26
C PHE A 170 -23.90 3.67 6.73
N SER A 171 -24.85 4.55 7.01
CA SER A 171 -25.24 4.88 8.38
C SER A 171 -26.71 5.23 8.48
N PHE A 172 -27.27 5.07 9.66
CA PHE A 172 -28.64 5.43 9.96
C PHE A 172 -28.80 5.77 11.44
N ASP A 173 -29.70 6.70 11.71
CA ASP A 173 -30.11 7.02 13.08
C ASP A 173 -31.20 6.06 13.52
N TYR A 174 -31.15 5.66 14.79
CA TYR A 174 -32.18 4.80 15.37
C TYR A 174 -32.83 5.39 16.60
N ASP A 175 -33.99 4.84 16.97
CA ASP A 175 -34.77 5.34 18.10
C ASP A 175 -34.44 4.58 19.40
N MET A 176 -34.11 5.31 20.46
CA MET A 176 -33.93 4.76 21.81
C MET A 176 -35.18 4.07 22.35
N ASP A 177 -36.39 4.48 21.94
CA ASP A 177 -37.63 3.83 22.33
C ASP A 177 -37.69 2.39 21.82
N SER A 178 -37.02 2.08 20.71
CA SER A 178 -36.94 0.70 20.18
C SER A 178 -36.07 -0.22 21.05
N LEU A 179 -35.26 0.35 21.95
CA LEU A 179 -34.33 -0.39 22.81
C LEU A 179 -34.89 -0.72 24.20
N GLU A 180 -36.02 -0.12 24.60
CA GLU A 180 -36.55 -0.18 25.99
C GLU A 180 -36.64 -1.62 26.50
N ASP A 181 -37.05 -2.55 25.63
CA ASP A 181 -37.22 -3.95 25.95
C ASP A 181 -36.12 -4.89 25.42
N MET A 182 -35.12 -4.36 24.72
CA MET A 182 -34.03 -5.17 24.20
C MET A 182 -33.00 -5.47 25.28
N THR A 183 -32.43 -6.67 25.22
CA THR A 183 -31.17 -6.98 25.89
C THR A 183 -29.99 -6.47 25.05
N VAL A 184 -28.82 -6.30 25.67
CA VAL A 184 -27.60 -5.89 24.96
C VAL A 184 -27.30 -6.81 23.78
N ALA A 185 -27.40 -8.14 23.97
CA ALA A 185 -27.18 -9.09 22.88
C ALA A 185 -28.18 -8.95 21.73
N GLN A 186 -29.45 -8.66 22.03
CA GLN A 186 -30.46 -8.44 20.99
C GLN A 186 -30.17 -7.15 20.20
N ARG A 187 -29.75 -6.08 20.90
CA ARG A 187 -29.38 -4.79 20.28
C ARG A 187 -28.18 -4.97 19.36
N ASP A 188 -27.10 -5.55 19.86
CA ASP A 188 -25.87 -5.79 19.10
C ASP A 188 -26.18 -6.68 17.86
N GLN A 189 -26.94 -7.76 18.02
CA GLN A 189 -27.36 -8.63 16.92
C GLN A 189 -28.23 -7.92 15.88
N ALA A 190 -29.12 -7.02 16.30
CA ALA A 190 -29.99 -6.29 15.39
C ALA A 190 -29.19 -5.35 14.48
N LEU A 191 -28.24 -4.60 15.07
CA LEU A 191 -27.38 -3.67 14.35
C LEU A 191 -26.39 -4.41 13.42
N GLU A 192 -25.67 -5.42 13.93
CA GLU A 192 -24.76 -6.25 13.12
C GLU A 192 -25.51 -7.00 12.00
N GLY A 193 -26.77 -7.36 12.24
CA GLY A 193 -27.64 -7.99 11.25
C GLY A 193 -27.93 -7.10 10.03
N VAL A 194 -27.86 -5.76 10.15
CA VAL A 194 -27.98 -4.85 9.00
C VAL A 194 -26.75 -4.99 8.11
N GLN A 195 -25.56 -4.91 8.71
CA GLN A 195 -24.29 -5.08 7.99
C GLN A 195 -24.19 -6.44 7.30
N THR A 196 -24.55 -7.51 8.01
CA THR A 196 -24.54 -8.87 7.45
C THR A 196 -25.42 -8.97 6.20
N GLN A 197 -26.65 -8.44 6.25
CA GLN A 197 -27.57 -8.50 5.11
C GLN A 197 -27.13 -7.61 3.94
N MET A 198 -26.49 -6.46 4.22
CA MET A 198 -25.90 -5.61 3.19
C MET A 198 -24.73 -6.32 2.50
N GLN A 199 -23.86 -6.99 3.25
CA GLN A 199 -22.77 -7.79 2.70
C GLN A 199 -23.30 -8.94 1.84
N GLU A 200 -24.24 -9.73 2.35
CA GLU A 200 -24.87 -10.84 1.61
C GLU A 200 -25.55 -10.39 0.32
N PHE A 201 -26.03 -9.15 0.27
CA PHE A 201 -26.61 -8.58 -0.93
C PHE A 201 -25.54 -8.10 -1.92
N LEU A 202 -24.49 -7.42 -1.43
CA LEU A 202 -23.36 -7.00 -2.26
C LEU A 202 -22.63 -8.19 -2.91
N ASP A 203 -22.52 -9.32 -2.19
CA ASP A 203 -21.90 -10.55 -2.68
C ASP A 203 -22.63 -11.20 -3.89
N GLN A 204 -23.84 -10.74 -4.23
CA GLN A 204 -24.62 -11.27 -5.35
C GLN A 204 -24.26 -10.66 -6.71
N PHE A 205 -23.51 -9.55 -6.72
CA PHE A 205 -23.18 -8.80 -7.93
C PHE A 205 -21.85 -9.26 -8.53
N ASP A 206 -21.79 -9.26 -9.86
CA ASP A 206 -20.53 -9.54 -10.55
C ASP A 206 -19.65 -8.29 -10.71
N GLN A 207 -18.38 -8.50 -11.06
CA GLN A 207 -17.39 -7.42 -11.22
C GLN A 207 -17.75 -6.36 -12.26
N SER A 208 -18.61 -6.67 -13.24
CA SER A 208 -19.06 -5.69 -14.23
C SER A 208 -20.17 -4.81 -13.68
N GLU A 209 -21.04 -5.36 -12.83
CA GLU A 209 -22.10 -4.62 -12.16
C GLU A 209 -21.54 -3.70 -11.07
N LEU A 210 -20.58 -4.20 -10.29
CA LEU A 210 -19.94 -3.46 -9.21
C LEU A 210 -19.20 -2.18 -9.68
N ARG A 211 -18.85 -2.07 -10.95
CA ARG A 211 -18.18 -0.88 -11.53
C ARG A 211 -19.12 0.31 -11.75
N ASP A 212 -20.42 0.08 -11.83
CA ASP A 212 -21.40 1.13 -12.05
C ASP A 212 -21.77 1.77 -10.71
N GLU A 213 -20.94 2.71 -10.26
CA GLU A 213 -21.08 3.32 -8.93
C GLU A 213 -22.46 3.92 -8.69
N GLN A 214 -23.00 4.65 -9.66
CA GLN A 214 -24.32 5.27 -9.54
C GLN A 214 -25.42 4.21 -9.38
N LYS A 215 -25.40 3.18 -10.23
CA LYS A 215 -26.39 2.10 -10.14
C LYS A 215 -26.27 1.34 -8.81
N MET A 216 -25.05 1.06 -8.36
CA MET A 216 -24.81 0.33 -7.13
C MET A 216 -25.24 1.14 -5.90
N GLU A 217 -24.95 2.44 -5.85
CA GLU A 217 -25.42 3.32 -4.77
C GLU A 217 -26.96 3.30 -4.67
N GLU A 218 -27.66 3.44 -5.80
CA GLU A 218 -29.12 3.39 -5.86
C GLU A 218 -29.67 2.04 -5.35
N VAL A 219 -29.16 0.92 -5.88
CA VAL A 219 -29.63 -0.42 -5.55
C VAL A 219 -29.33 -0.81 -4.10
N LEU A 220 -28.15 -0.45 -3.58
CA LEU A 220 -27.77 -0.72 -2.20
C LEU A 220 -28.56 0.16 -1.23
N LYS A 221 -28.83 1.42 -1.56
CA LYS A 221 -29.66 2.29 -0.71
C LYS A 221 -31.10 1.78 -0.63
N GLU A 222 -31.69 1.33 -1.74
CA GLU A 222 -33.00 0.67 -1.74
C GLU A 222 -33.01 -0.58 -0.85
N LYS A 223 -31.94 -1.40 -0.91
CA LYS A 223 -31.80 -2.58 -0.05
C LYS A 223 -31.70 -2.21 1.43
N LEU A 224 -30.92 -1.19 1.77
CA LEU A 224 -30.77 -0.72 3.14
C LEU A 224 -32.11 -0.26 3.71
N ILE A 225 -32.86 0.56 2.97
CA ILE A 225 -34.22 0.97 3.36
C ILE A 225 -35.11 -0.24 3.58
N GLN A 226 -35.09 -1.23 2.67
CA GLN A 226 -35.85 -2.46 2.84
C GLN A 226 -35.45 -3.20 4.14
N ILE A 227 -34.16 -3.35 4.44
CA ILE A 227 -33.71 -4.03 5.67
C ILE A 227 -34.25 -3.33 6.91
N LEU A 228 -34.22 -1.99 6.93
CA LEU A 228 -34.69 -1.17 8.05
C LEU A 228 -36.22 -1.19 8.21
N GLU A 229 -36.99 -1.32 7.12
CA GLU A 229 -38.47 -1.35 7.16
C GLU A 229 -39.07 -2.73 7.48
N THR A 230 -38.36 -3.83 7.16
CA THR A 230 -38.98 -5.18 7.11
C THR A 230 -38.95 -5.94 8.44
N ASP A 231 -38.40 -5.38 9.52
CA ASP A 231 -38.23 -6.10 10.79
C ASP A 231 -38.78 -5.34 12.02
N PRO A 232 -40.03 -5.63 12.43
CA PRO A 232 -40.68 -4.95 13.55
C PRO A 232 -40.13 -5.32 14.93
N ASP A 233 -39.26 -6.33 15.03
CA ASP A 233 -38.59 -6.75 16.27
C ASP A 233 -37.13 -6.22 16.35
N LYS A 234 -36.73 -5.33 15.44
CA LYS A 234 -35.41 -4.71 15.38
C LYS A 234 -35.43 -3.22 15.72
N VAL A 235 -34.23 -2.69 15.92
CA VAL A 235 -33.92 -1.27 16.08
C VAL A 235 -34.57 -0.46 14.96
N SER A 236 -35.49 0.45 15.30
CA SER A 236 -36.24 1.23 14.31
C SER A 236 -35.41 2.40 13.82
N ALA A 237 -35.21 2.51 12.51
CA ALA A 237 -34.59 3.68 11.89
C ALA A 237 -35.54 4.89 11.92
N ASP A 238 -35.00 6.08 12.19
CA ASP A 238 -35.79 7.33 12.29
C ASP A 238 -35.64 8.26 11.08
N THR A 239 -34.61 8.05 10.25
CA THR A 239 -34.24 8.95 9.14
C THR A 239 -34.03 8.20 7.82
N ASP A 240 -33.93 8.94 6.72
CA ASP A 240 -33.46 8.40 5.43
C ASP A 240 -32.00 7.99 5.60
N PRO A 241 -31.64 6.70 5.45
CA PRO A 241 -30.28 6.25 5.69
C PRO A 241 -29.30 6.88 4.70
N TYR A 242 -28.10 7.14 5.19
CA TYR A 242 -26.96 7.50 4.36
C TYR A 242 -26.35 6.24 3.78
N LEU A 243 -26.01 6.29 2.49
CA LEU A 243 -25.21 5.27 1.82
C LEU A 243 -24.33 5.96 0.78
N TYR A 244 -23.05 5.60 0.79
CA TYR A 244 -22.07 6.00 -0.19
C TYR A 244 -21.42 4.75 -0.76
N TYR A 245 -21.36 4.68 -2.09
CA TYR A 245 -20.74 3.57 -2.79
C TYR A 245 -19.63 4.05 -3.71
N TYR A 246 -18.51 3.33 -3.72
CA TYR A 246 -17.44 3.59 -4.66
C TYR A 246 -16.73 2.33 -5.11
N TRP A 247 -16.21 2.41 -6.34
CA TRP A 247 -15.43 1.38 -6.98
C TRP A 247 -13.98 1.85 -7.09
N GLN A 248 -13.08 1.10 -6.46
CA GLN A 248 -11.66 1.42 -6.48
C GLN A 248 -10.89 0.40 -7.33
N PRO A 249 -10.41 0.80 -8.53
CA PRO A 249 -9.31 0.10 -9.17
C PRO A 249 -8.01 0.47 -8.45
N TYR A 250 -7.30 -0.53 -7.89
CA TYR A 250 -6.08 -0.27 -7.11
C TYR A 250 -4.86 0.07 -7.96
N TRP A 251 -4.96 -0.22 -9.25
CA TRP A 251 -4.02 0.26 -10.24
C TRP A 251 -4.76 1.21 -11.15
N ASN A 252 -4.33 2.46 -11.12
CA ASN A 252 -4.85 3.45 -12.03
C ASN A 252 -4.65 2.94 -13.47
N GLU A 253 -5.75 2.78 -14.21
CA GLU A 253 -5.76 2.78 -15.69
C GLU A 253 -5.41 4.18 -16.25
N LEU A 254 -5.06 5.15 -15.38
CA LEU A 254 -4.44 6.39 -15.80
C LEU A 254 -3.08 6.02 -16.41
N GLU A 255 -3.03 6.12 -17.74
CA GLU A 255 -1.93 6.64 -18.56
C GLU A 255 -0.64 6.81 -17.73
N ASP A 256 0.43 6.06 -18.00
CA ASP A 256 1.60 6.49 -18.81
C ASP A 256 1.99 7.98 -18.70
N ASP A 257 1.59 8.64 -17.62
CA ASP A 257 2.11 9.86 -17.09
C ASP A 257 3.27 9.35 -16.25
N GLY A 258 4.40 9.12 -16.94
CA GLY A 258 5.62 8.59 -16.37
C GLY A 258 5.81 9.13 -14.96
N ILE A 259 6.20 8.23 -14.04
CA ILE A 259 6.60 8.50 -12.65
C ILE A 259 6.75 10.00 -12.51
N SER A 260 5.74 10.66 -11.91
CA SER A 260 5.91 12.04 -11.53
C SER A 260 7.13 12.02 -10.63
N GLU A 261 8.29 12.31 -11.22
CA GLU A 261 9.40 12.94 -10.55
C GLU A 261 8.75 14.16 -9.94
N ASN A 262 8.22 13.98 -8.73
CA ASN A 262 8.06 15.06 -7.80
C ASN A 262 9.50 15.48 -7.52
N SER A 263 10.06 16.23 -8.48
CA SER A 263 11.07 17.23 -8.24
C SER A 263 10.39 18.20 -7.26
N SER A 264 10.42 17.83 -5.99
CA SER A 264 10.50 18.82 -4.95
C SER A 264 11.82 19.52 -5.20
N ASP A 265 11.74 20.63 -5.94
CA ASP A 265 12.79 21.60 -6.18
C ASP A 265 13.15 22.34 -4.87
N ASP A 266 13.13 21.64 -3.74
CA ASP A 266 13.60 22.11 -2.44
C ASP A 266 15.01 21.59 -2.23
N THR A 267 15.91 22.11 -3.05
CA THR A 267 17.35 21.92 -2.90
C THR A 267 17.84 22.76 -1.73
N SER A 268 17.48 22.39 -0.50
CA SER A 268 18.45 22.53 0.58
C SER A 268 19.49 21.42 0.37
N ASN A 269 20.47 21.68 -0.48
CA ASN A 269 21.74 20.95 -0.47
C ASN A 269 22.43 21.27 0.86
N GLU A 270 21.92 20.75 1.97
CA GLU A 270 22.75 20.53 3.14
C GLU A 270 23.73 19.44 2.72
N THR A 271 24.98 19.84 2.52
CA THR A 271 26.11 18.90 2.43
C THR A 271 26.13 18.09 3.72
N VAL A 272 25.54 16.90 3.67
CA VAL A 272 25.70 15.86 4.68
C VAL A 272 27.19 15.51 4.72
N SER A 273 27.80 15.51 5.89
CA SER A 273 29.21 15.13 6.02
C SER A 273 29.40 13.65 5.66
N LYS A 274 30.62 13.24 5.31
CA LYS A 274 30.94 11.83 5.02
C LYS A 274 30.67 10.92 6.20
N GLU A 275 30.87 11.42 7.42
CA GLU A 275 30.56 10.71 8.66
C GLU A 275 29.05 10.50 8.83
N GLU A 276 28.24 11.54 8.63
CA GLU A 276 26.77 11.44 8.69
C GLU A 276 26.23 10.53 7.58
N LEU A 277 26.77 10.60 6.36
CA LEU A 277 26.36 9.74 5.25
C LEU A 277 26.64 8.26 5.58
N LYS A 278 27.77 7.96 6.22
CA LYS A 278 28.09 6.60 6.66
C LYS A 278 27.08 6.08 7.68
N GLU A 279 26.67 6.92 8.64
CA GLU A 279 25.62 6.55 9.60
C GLU A 279 24.29 6.26 8.89
N GLN A 280 23.93 7.03 7.86
CA GLN A 280 22.74 6.73 7.03
C GLN A 280 22.88 5.40 6.28
N TYR A 281 24.06 5.10 5.72
CA TYR A 281 24.33 3.78 5.10
C TYR A 281 24.14 2.64 6.10
N ASP A 282 24.65 2.77 7.32
CA ASP A 282 24.50 1.75 8.36
C ASP A 282 23.02 1.55 8.72
N VAL A 283 22.23 2.62 8.84
CA VAL A 283 20.77 2.54 9.06
C VAL A 283 20.08 1.78 7.91
N VAL A 284 20.38 2.13 6.66
CA VAL A 284 19.76 1.50 5.48
C VAL A 284 20.15 0.03 5.37
N LEU A 285 21.44 -0.29 5.50
CA LEU A 285 21.94 -1.66 5.40
C LEU A 285 21.47 -2.53 6.56
N ASN A 286 21.31 -2.00 7.77
CA ASN A 286 20.75 -2.78 8.87
C ASN A 286 19.33 -3.30 8.59
N VAL A 287 18.58 -2.63 7.71
CA VAL A 287 17.21 -3.02 7.35
C VAL A 287 17.16 -3.79 6.03
N LEU A 288 17.92 -3.38 5.01
CA LEU A 288 17.88 -3.96 3.66
C LEU A 288 18.93 -5.05 3.40
N HIS A 289 19.94 -5.21 4.25
CA HIS A 289 20.98 -6.21 4.03
C HIS A 289 20.54 -7.58 4.53
N PHE A 290 19.95 -8.36 3.64
CA PHE A 290 19.59 -9.75 3.91
C PHE A 290 20.85 -10.64 3.85
N SER A 291 21.12 -11.38 4.92
CA SER A 291 22.25 -12.34 4.93
C SER A 291 22.03 -13.41 3.86
N ASP A 292 23.09 -13.77 3.13
CA ASP A 292 23.08 -14.77 2.06
C ASP A 292 22.07 -14.48 0.92
N TYR A 293 21.77 -13.20 0.66
CA TYR A 293 20.77 -12.79 -0.34
C TYR A 293 21.01 -13.38 -1.74
N GLU A 294 22.27 -13.61 -2.14
CA GLU A 294 22.60 -14.20 -3.45
C GLU A 294 21.97 -15.59 -3.67
N SER A 295 21.72 -16.33 -2.58
CA SER A 295 21.08 -17.65 -2.63
C SER A 295 19.56 -17.59 -2.42
N MET A 296 19.02 -16.42 -2.09
CA MET A 296 17.59 -16.22 -1.85
C MET A 296 16.82 -16.29 -3.18
N PRO A 297 15.64 -16.91 -3.23
CA PRO A 297 14.75 -16.81 -4.38
C PRO A 297 14.37 -15.36 -4.67
N VAL A 298 14.29 -15.00 -5.95
CA VAL A 298 13.92 -13.65 -6.39
C VAL A 298 12.53 -13.25 -5.87
N SER A 299 11.58 -14.19 -5.80
CA SER A 299 10.25 -13.92 -5.22
C SER A 299 10.33 -13.47 -3.75
N GLU A 300 11.11 -14.18 -2.93
CA GLU A 300 11.31 -13.87 -1.52
C GLU A 300 12.06 -12.54 -1.35
N PHE A 301 13.16 -12.35 -2.07
CA PHE A 301 13.94 -11.12 -2.00
C PHE A 301 13.12 -9.89 -2.39
N ASN A 302 12.38 -9.96 -3.50
CA ASN A 302 11.55 -8.85 -3.97
C ASN A 302 10.42 -8.51 -3.00
N ARG A 303 9.82 -9.52 -2.38
CA ARG A 303 8.80 -9.32 -1.35
C ARG A 303 9.37 -8.65 -0.11
N GLU A 304 10.55 -9.06 0.36
CA GLU A 304 11.17 -8.45 1.54
C GLU A 304 11.60 -7.01 1.28
N VAL A 305 12.23 -6.73 0.13
CA VAL A 305 12.58 -5.36 -0.29
C VAL A 305 11.32 -4.48 -0.36
N ASN A 306 10.26 -4.95 -1.03
CA ASN A 306 9.01 -4.21 -1.11
C ASN A 306 8.36 -3.99 0.27
N SER A 307 8.43 -4.98 1.17
CA SER A 307 7.90 -4.85 2.54
C SER A 307 8.63 -3.82 3.38
N VAL A 308 9.93 -3.59 3.11
CA VAL A 308 10.71 -2.53 3.75
C VAL A 308 10.36 -1.17 3.17
N LEU A 309 10.33 -1.07 1.83
CA LEU A 309 10.21 0.21 1.14
C LEU A 309 8.77 0.74 1.03
N ASN A 310 7.77 -0.14 1.05
CA ASN A 310 6.36 0.22 0.84
C ASN A 310 5.42 -0.42 1.88
N GLY A 311 5.96 -0.99 2.95
CA GLY A 311 5.20 -1.71 3.97
C GLY A 311 5.40 -1.19 5.39
N GLU A 312 4.92 -1.95 6.37
CA GLU A 312 4.96 -1.63 7.81
C GLU A 312 6.35 -1.34 8.38
N LYS A 313 7.39 -1.84 7.72
CA LYS A 313 8.78 -1.67 8.16
C LYS A 313 9.34 -0.29 7.76
N MET A 314 8.61 0.49 6.95
CA MET A 314 8.99 1.85 6.57
C MET A 314 8.81 2.80 7.76
N THR A 315 9.92 3.36 8.25
CA THR A 315 9.92 4.40 9.29
C THR A 315 10.37 5.74 8.70
N GLU A 316 9.96 6.85 9.32
CA GLU A 316 10.41 8.18 8.88
C GLU A 316 11.95 8.33 8.95
N GLU A 317 12.58 7.70 9.96
CA GLU A 317 14.04 7.66 10.11
C GLU A 317 14.70 6.89 8.96
N PHE A 318 14.18 5.70 8.64
CA PHE A 318 14.69 4.90 7.53
C PHE A 318 14.48 5.60 6.18
N LEU A 319 13.32 6.22 5.94
CA LEU A 319 13.05 6.94 4.69
C LEU A 319 14.06 8.07 4.45
N LYS A 320 14.30 8.89 5.49
CA LYS A 320 15.30 9.97 5.43
C LYS A 320 16.70 9.42 5.14
N ALA A 321 17.07 8.32 5.80
CA ALA A 321 18.37 7.67 5.58
C ALA A 321 18.50 7.14 4.14
N TYR A 322 17.46 6.48 3.65
CA TYR A 322 17.41 5.90 2.32
C TYR A 322 17.50 6.97 1.23
N GLU A 323 16.73 8.06 1.35
CA GLU A 323 16.81 9.20 0.43
C GLU A 323 18.19 9.85 0.47
N ALA A 324 18.76 10.11 1.66
CA ALA A 324 20.10 10.70 1.78
C ALA A 324 21.18 9.83 1.11
N VAL A 325 21.09 8.51 1.25
CA VAL A 325 21.99 7.55 0.59
C VAL A 325 21.81 7.57 -0.93
N LEU A 326 20.57 7.61 -1.43
CA LEU A 326 20.29 7.66 -2.87
C LEU A 326 20.78 8.96 -3.52
N TRP A 327 20.60 10.11 -2.86
CA TRP A 327 20.98 11.43 -3.38
C TRP A 327 22.46 11.80 -3.16
N ALA A 328 23.22 11.00 -2.41
CA ALA A 328 24.64 11.22 -2.23
C ALA A 328 25.37 11.24 -3.58
N SER A 329 26.29 12.20 -3.78
CA SER A 329 26.99 12.34 -5.06
C SER A 329 27.85 11.09 -5.36
N GLU A 330 27.93 10.69 -6.63
CA GLU A 330 28.76 9.57 -7.11
C GLU A 330 30.22 9.63 -6.63
N TYR A 331 30.75 10.84 -6.38
CA TYR A 331 32.13 11.07 -5.92
C TYR A 331 32.40 10.70 -4.46
N GLU A 332 31.36 10.41 -3.67
CA GLU A 332 31.46 10.00 -2.27
C GLU A 332 31.17 8.51 -2.07
N ARG A 333 30.86 7.80 -3.16
CA ARG A 333 30.36 6.42 -3.15
C ARG A 333 31.40 5.51 -3.80
N THR A 334 31.94 4.56 -3.04
CA THR A 334 32.78 3.49 -3.59
C THR A 334 32.61 2.24 -2.73
N GLY A 335 32.20 1.10 -3.32
CA GLY A 335 32.27 -0.19 -2.65
C GLY A 335 31.19 -1.19 -3.04
N LYS A 336 31.23 -2.39 -2.44
CA LYS A 336 30.23 -3.46 -2.66
C LYS A 336 28.85 -3.12 -2.10
N GLU A 337 28.80 -2.31 -1.05
CA GLU A 337 27.56 -1.87 -0.40
C GLU A 337 26.77 -0.90 -1.29
N GLU A 338 27.47 -0.14 -2.12
CA GLU A 338 26.86 0.76 -3.11
C GLU A 338 26.20 -0.02 -4.25
N ASP A 339 26.91 -0.98 -4.82
CA ASP A 339 26.40 -1.85 -5.89
C ASP A 339 25.12 -2.59 -5.45
N PHE A 340 25.11 -3.05 -4.19
CA PHE A 340 23.92 -3.65 -3.58
C PHE A 340 22.71 -2.70 -3.57
N LEU A 341 22.87 -1.45 -3.11
CA LEU A 341 21.75 -0.51 -3.01
C LEU A 341 21.32 0.07 -4.36
N ASN A 342 22.27 0.42 -5.23
CA ASN A 342 21.99 1.10 -6.50
C ASN A 342 21.55 0.14 -7.60
N ASN A 343 22.04 -1.10 -7.58
CA ASN A 343 21.74 -2.05 -8.66
C ASN A 343 20.82 -3.17 -8.16
N ILE A 344 21.18 -3.86 -7.07
CA ILE A 344 20.45 -5.06 -6.63
C ILE A 344 19.07 -4.70 -6.08
N ILE A 345 18.99 -3.70 -5.19
CA ILE A 345 17.73 -3.20 -4.61
C ILE A 345 16.88 -2.50 -5.68
N GLN A 346 17.44 -1.62 -6.52
CA GLN A 346 16.66 -0.95 -7.56
C GLN A 346 16.07 -1.94 -8.58
N THR A 347 16.83 -2.96 -8.95
CA THR A 347 16.32 -4.02 -9.83
C THR A 347 15.17 -4.77 -9.18
N SER A 348 15.27 -5.09 -7.89
CA SER A 348 14.19 -5.71 -7.12
C SER A 348 12.89 -4.87 -7.12
N ILE A 349 13.01 -3.55 -6.94
CA ILE A 349 11.87 -2.62 -7.02
C ILE A 349 11.22 -2.65 -8.41
N LYS A 350 12.03 -2.64 -9.47
CA LYS A 350 11.55 -2.70 -10.86
C LYS A 350 10.85 -4.03 -11.15
N GLU A 351 11.39 -5.15 -10.69
CA GLU A 351 10.81 -6.49 -10.84
C GLU A 351 9.48 -6.62 -10.09
N TYR A 352 9.39 -6.13 -8.86
CA TYR A 352 8.13 -6.10 -8.10
C TYR A 352 7.09 -5.21 -8.79
N SER A 353 7.50 -4.02 -9.23
CA SER A 353 6.62 -3.07 -9.93
C SER A 353 6.12 -3.61 -11.27
N ALA A 354 6.96 -4.29 -12.04
CA ALA A 354 6.57 -4.92 -13.30
C ALA A 354 5.56 -6.06 -13.04
N ARG A 355 5.80 -6.90 -12.03
CA ARG A 355 4.86 -7.95 -11.65
C ARG A 355 3.54 -7.38 -11.15
N ALA A 356 3.57 -6.33 -10.34
CA ALA A 356 2.38 -5.61 -9.91
C ALA A 356 1.56 -5.12 -11.10
N LYS A 357 2.20 -4.35 -12.01
CA LYS A 357 1.58 -3.87 -13.26
C LYS A 357 0.96 -4.99 -14.08
N GLU A 358 1.64 -6.12 -14.22
CA GLU A 358 1.13 -7.27 -14.97
C GLU A 358 -0.12 -7.87 -14.30
N VAL A 359 -0.08 -8.06 -12.98
CA VAL A 359 -1.21 -8.61 -12.21
C VAL A 359 -2.43 -7.67 -12.27
N TYR A 360 -2.22 -6.37 -12.12
CA TYR A 360 -3.31 -5.40 -12.15
C TYR A 360 -3.92 -5.20 -13.53
N SER A 361 -3.08 -5.10 -14.57
CA SER A 361 -3.55 -4.83 -15.93
C SER A 361 -4.00 -6.08 -16.69
N GLY A 362 -3.60 -7.27 -16.23
CA GLY A 362 -3.76 -8.53 -16.95
C GLY A 362 -2.93 -8.60 -18.25
N LYS A 363 -2.04 -7.64 -18.49
CA LYS A 363 -1.16 -7.58 -19.66
C LYS A 363 0.27 -7.89 -19.26
N THR A 364 1.01 -8.54 -20.14
CA THR A 364 2.44 -8.75 -19.93
C THR A 364 3.18 -7.44 -19.71
N VAL A 365 3.91 -7.35 -18.60
CA VAL A 365 4.82 -6.25 -18.26
C VAL A 365 6.12 -6.86 -17.76
N ASP A 366 7.20 -6.62 -18.50
CA ASP A 366 8.52 -7.15 -18.19
C ASP A 366 9.37 -6.06 -17.50
N PRO A 367 10.18 -6.39 -16.48
CA PRO A 367 11.16 -5.46 -15.91
C PRO A 367 12.23 -5.03 -16.92
N GLU A 368 12.83 -3.87 -16.65
CA GLU A 368 13.83 -3.23 -17.51
C GLU A 368 15.15 -3.01 -16.76
N HIS A 369 16.27 -3.22 -17.46
CA HIS A 369 17.62 -2.92 -16.98
C HIS A 369 18.33 -2.01 -17.99
N SER A 370 18.86 -0.89 -17.50
CA SER A 370 19.55 0.10 -18.32
C SER A 370 21.04 0.03 -18.07
N ASP A 371 21.83 0.22 -19.13
CA ASP A 371 23.27 0.13 -19.07
C ASP A 371 23.90 1.14 -20.05
N TYR A 372 25.15 1.49 -19.76
CA TYR A 372 25.96 2.43 -20.54
C TYR A 372 27.31 1.80 -20.82
N PHE A 373 27.78 1.96 -22.05
CA PHE A 373 29.15 1.58 -22.37
C PHE A 373 29.80 2.56 -23.33
N GLN A 374 31.14 2.49 -23.36
CA GLN A 374 32.01 3.27 -24.21
C GLN A 374 33.15 2.39 -24.71
N ILE A 375 33.37 2.37 -26.03
CA ILE A 375 34.46 1.63 -26.68
C ILE A 375 35.30 2.63 -27.49
N GLU A 376 36.58 2.70 -27.19
CA GLU A 376 37.55 3.51 -27.94
C GLU A 376 37.85 2.89 -29.31
N HIS A 377 37.99 3.75 -30.31
CA HIS A 377 38.48 3.39 -31.63
C HIS A 377 39.99 3.51 -31.59
N LYS A 378 40.73 2.45 -31.92
CA LYS A 378 42.19 2.47 -31.91
C LYS A 378 42.73 2.21 -33.30
N GLU A 379 43.67 3.05 -33.73
CA GLU A 379 44.39 2.88 -34.99
C GLU A 379 45.89 2.69 -34.72
N ASP A 380 46.54 1.90 -35.57
CA ASP A 380 48.00 1.73 -35.55
C ASP A 380 48.65 2.94 -36.25
N VAL A 381 49.30 3.78 -35.45
CA VAL A 381 50.06 4.94 -35.91
C VAL A 381 51.54 4.68 -35.69
N PHE A 382 52.22 4.18 -36.73
CA PHE A 382 53.66 3.86 -36.72
C PHE A 382 54.10 2.75 -35.73
N GLY A 383 53.21 1.81 -35.41
CA GLY A 383 53.45 0.71 -34.48
C GLY A 383 52.88 0.94 -33.08
N ASP A 384 52.28 2.10 -32.82
CA ASP A 384 51.62 2.45 -31.56
C ASP A 384 50.10 2.45 -31.74
N GLU A 385 49.37 1.83 -30.80
CA GLU A 385 47.91 1.93 -30.75
C GLU A 385 47.51 3.31 -30.19
N VAL A 386 46.85 4.11 -31.02
CA VAL A 386 46.38 5.45 -30.66
C VAL A 386 44.85 5.47 -30.71
N ALA A 387 44.21 5.99 -29.66
CA ALA A 387 42.78 6.24 -29.66
C ALA A 387 42.47 7.40 -30.64
N THR A 388 41.67 7.12 -31.67
CA THR A 388 41.30 8.08 -32.72
C THR A 388 39.82 8.41 -32.71
N GLY A 389 39.04 7.85 -31.79
CA GLY A 389 37.59 7.97 -31.77
C GLY A 389 36.99 7.19 -30.61
N ILE A 390 35.68 7.31 -30.48
CA ILE A 390 34.90 6.77 -29.38
C ILE A 390 33.49 6.45 -29.86
N SER A 391 32.98 5.30 -29.45
CA SER A 391 31.56 5.00 -29.58
C SER A 391 30.99 4.72 -28.21
N TYR A 392 29.83 5.29 -27.95
CA TYR A 392 29.11 5.08 -26.71
C TYR A 392 27.64 4.82 -27.00
N ALA A 393 27.00 4.09 -26.09
CA ALA A 393 25.57 3.90 -26.16
C ALA A 393 24.97 3.84 -24.76
N TYR A 394 23.77 4.40 -24.65
CA TYR A 394 22.86 4.15 -23.54
C TYR A 394 21.72 3.28 -24.07
N TYR A 395 21.53 2.13 -23.45
CA TYR A 395 20.52 1.15 -23.87
C TYR A 395 19.83 0.53 -22.67
N THR A 396 18.58 0.13 -22.88
CA THR A 396 17.79 -0.63 -21.93
C THR A 396 17.41 -1.97 -22.55
N PHE A 397 17.48 -3.05 -21.78
CA PHE A 397 16.91 -4.33 -22.15
C PHE A 397 15.85 -4.80 -21.16
N THR A 398 14.88 -5.55 -21.68
CA THR A 398 13.79 -6.12 -20.90
C THR A 398 13.98 -7.63 -20.76
N TYR A 399 13.53 -8.17 -19.64
CA TYR A 399 13.62 -9.59 -19.34
C TYR A 399 12.41 -10.05 -18.55
N ARG A 400 12.13 -11.36 -18.59
CA ARG A 400 11.03 -12.00 -17.90
C ARG A 400 11.55 -13.05 -16.94
N ILE A 401 11.11 -12.95 -15.69
CA ILE A 401 11.30 -13.99 -14.68
C ILE A 401 10.24 -15.07 -14.91
N LEU A 402 10.70 -16.29 -15.20
CA LEU A 402 9.83 -17.43 -15.53
C LEU A 402 9.58 -18.33 -14.31
N ALA A 403 10.55 -18.39 -13.38
CA ALA A 403 10.48 -19.23 -12.18
C ALA A 403 11.01 -18.47 -10.95
N ALA A 404 10.26 -17.49 -10.45
CA ALA A 404 10.70 -16.56 -9.40
C ALA A 404 11.07 -17.24 -8.07
N ASP A 405 10.44 -18.38 -7.75
CA ASP A 405 10.73 -19.17 -6.56
C ASP A 405 11.97 -20.07 -6.70
N GLU A 406 12.47 -20.25 -7.93
CA GLU A 406 13.63 -21.10 -8.23
C GLU A 406 14.85 -20.31 -8.69
N LEU A 407 14.65 -19.12 -9.27
CA LEU A 407 15.68 -18.19 -9.67
C LEU A 407 16.26 -17.53 -8.43
N THR A 408 17.54 -17.73 -8.14
CA THR A 408 18.18 -17.00 -7.03
C THR A 408 18.59 -15.60 -7.45
N VAL A 409 18.78 -14.68 -6.49
CA VAL A 409 19.30 -13.34 -6.78
C VAL A 409 20.66 -13.42 -7.48
N GLY A 410 21.54 -14.33 -7.07
CA GLY A 410 22.83 -14.55 -7.73
C GLY A 410 22.71 -15.03 -9.18
N GLU A 411 21.76 -15.94 -9.48
CA GLU A 411 21.47 -16.33 -10.86
C GLU A 411 20.89 -15.17 -11.70
N ARG A 412 20.06 -14.32 -11.08
CA ARG A 412 19.50 -13.11 -11.71
C ARG A 412 20.60 -12.09 -12.03
N GLU A 413 21.51 -11.82 -11.10
CA GLU A 413 22.64 -10.91 -11.34
C GLU A 413 23.58 -11.47 -12.41
N GLN A 414 23.86 -12.77 -12.36
CA GLN A 414 24.66 -13.43 -13.40
C GLN A 414 24.03 -13.27 -14.79
N PHE A 415 22.70 -13.33 -14.91
CA PHE A 415 22.01 -13.07 -16.17
C PHE A 415 22.26 -11.63 -16.65
N LEU A 416 22.02 -10.62 -15.80
CA LEU A 416 22.20 -9.21 -16.15
C LEU A 416 23.65 -8.92 -16.56
N ASP A 417 24.62 -9.40 -15.78
CA ASP A 417 26.05 -9.24 -16.09
C ASP A 417 26.46 -9.96 -17.37
N SER A 418 25.88 -11.14 -17.64
CA SER A 418 26.17 -11.88 -18.88
C SER A 418 25.66 -11.16 -20.13
N VAL A 419 24.52 -10.46 -20.04
CA VAL A 419 24.03 -9.62 -21.15
C VAL A 419 25.01 -8.46 -21.40
N LYS A 420 25.35 -7.69 -20.37
CA LYS A 420 26.27 -6.53 -20.47
C LYS A 420 27.64 -6.94 -21.02
N ALA A 421 28.24 -7.97 -20.42
CA ALA A 421 29.54 -8.49 -20.86
C ALA A 421 29.48 -9.08 -22.27
N GLY A 422 28.38 -9.75 -22.64
CA GLY A 422 28.19 -10.30 -23.97
C GLY A 422 28.09 -9.23 -25.05
N VAL A 423 27.40 -8.11 -24.78
CA VAL A 423 27.35 -6.96 -25.70
C VAL A 423 28.75 -6.42 -25.95
N MET A 424 29.50 -6.14 -24.88
CA MET A 424 30.87 -5.65 -24.97
C MET A 424 31.77 -6.62 -25.75
N ASP A 425 31.75 -7.91 -25.41
CA ASP A 425 32.58 -8.92 -26.06
C ASP A 425 32.32 -9.04 -27.57
N ILE A 426 31.05 -8.93 -28.00
CA ILE A 426 30.69 -8.97 -29.41
C ILE A 426 31.20 -7.72 -30.15
N LEU A 427 31.06 -6.54 -29.55
CA LEU A 427 31.45 -5.27 -30.18
C LEU A 427 32.99 -5.12 -30.24
N GLU A 428 33.70 -5.50 -29.18
CA GLU A 428 35.17 -5.47 -29.14
C GLU A 428 35.82 -6.48 -30.09
N LYS A 429 35.12 -7.57 -30.43
CA LYS A 429 35.58 -8.58 -31.40
C LYS A 429 35.08 -8.34 -32.82
N SER A 430 34.35 -7.24 -33.06
CA SER A 430 33.90 -6.88 -34.40
C SER A 430 35.07 -6.54 -35.32
N GLU A 431 34.84 -6.51 -36.65
CA GLU A 431 35.92 -6.23 -37.62
C GLU A 431 36.58 -4.86 -37.41
N ASN A 432 35.83 -3.88 -36.88
CA ASN A 432 36.34 -2.56 -36.52
C ASN A 432 35.86 -2.21 -35.09
N PRO A 433 36.60 -2.63 -34.05
CA PRO A 433 36.26 -2.31 -32.67
C PRO A 433 36.17 -0.79 -32.48
N GLY A 434 35.12 -0.33 -31.80
CA GLY A 434 34.80 1.09 -31.69
C GLY A 434 33.99 1.61 -32.88
N LYS A 435 34.30 1.29 -34.15
CA LYS A 435 33.55 1.79 -35.33
C LYS A 435 32.37 0.89 -35.72
N PHE A 436 31.43 0.66 -34.81
CA PHE A 436 30.23 -0.15 -35.08
C PHE A 436 29.00 0.71 -35.38
N THR A 437 28.02 0.15 -36.09
CA THR A 437 26.74 0.80 -36.41
C THR A 437 25.67 0.49 -35.36
N ALA A 438 24.59 1.28 -35.35
CA ALA A 438 23.41 0.98 -34.55
C ALA A 438 22.83 -0.43 -34.84
N ASP A 439 22.92 -0.92 -36.07
CA ASP A 439 22.48 -2.28 -36.44
C ASP A 439 23.39 -3.37 -35.85
N GLN A 440 24.70 -3.10 -35.76
CA GLN A 440 25.65 -4.00 -35.11
C GLN A 440 25.43 -4.01 -33.59
N LEU A 441 25.19 -2.85 -32.98
CA LEU A 441 24.80 -2.74 -31.56
C LEU A 441 23.51 -3.52 -31.27
N LYS A 442 22.46 -3.30 -32.08
CA LYS A 442 21.22 -4.08 -32.01
C LYS A 442 21.50 -5.59 -32.02
N SER A 443 22.27 -6.05 -33.00
CA SER A 443 22.56 -7.48 -33.17
C SER A 443 23.36 -8.03 -32.00
N ALA A 444 24.25 -7.22 -31.41
CA ALA A 444 25.01 -7.57 -30.22
C ALA A 444 24.09 -7.74 -29.00
N ILE A 445 23.18 -6.79 -28.75
CA ILE A 445 22.21 -6.86 -27.65
C ILE A 445 21.30 -8.08 -27.78
N GLU A 446 20.71 -8.31 -28.96
CA GLU A 446 19.85 -9.47 -29.20
C GLU A 446 20.61 -10.79 -29.00
N SER A 447 21.85 -10.89 -29.50
CA SER A 447 22.67 -12.10 -29.39
C SER A 447 23.13 -12.37 -27.96
N ALA A 448 23.55 -11.34 -27.23
CA ALA A 448 23.97 -11.44 -25.84
C ALA A 448 22.78 -11.82 -24.94
N GLY A 449 21.64 -11.13 -25.09
CA GLY A 449 20.39 -11.42 -24.40
C GLY A 449 19.89 -12.85 -24.60
N ALA A 450 19.85 -13.29 -25.86
CA ALA A 450 19.44 -14.66 -26.19
C ALA A 450 20.41 -15.71 -25.60
N SER A 451 21.71 -15.42 -25.58
CA SER A 451 22.74 -16.34 -25.05
C SER A 451 22.72 -16.44 -23.53
N ALA A 452 22.37 -15.35 -22.82
CA ALA A 452 22.27 -15.31 -21.36
C ALA A 452 20.98 -15.96 -20.84
N SER A 453 19.93 -16.04 -21.66
CA SER A 453 18.63 -16.57 -21.27
C SER A 453 18.69 -18.03 -20.81
N THR A 454 17.90 -18.36 -19.80
CA THR A 454 17.77 -19.70 -19.21
C THR A 454 16.30 -20.13 -19.20
N ASP A 455 16.01 -21.29 -18.59
CA ASP A 455 14.66 -21.74 -18.30
C ASP A 455 13.98 -20.95 -17.16
N LYS A 456 14.75 -20.20 -16.35
CA LYS A 456 14.26 -19.42 -15.21
C LYS A 456 14.12 -17.92 -15.48
N ILE A 457 14.91 -17.37 -16.40
CA ILE A 457 14.93 -15.95 -16.77
C ILE A 457 15.22 -15.79 -18.26
N GLN A 458 14.46 -14.94 -18.94
CA GLN A 458 14.51 -14.81 -20.39
C GLN A 458 14.63 -13.35 -20.81
N PHE A 459 15.55 -13.04 -21.72
CA PHE A 459 15.57 -11.76 -22.42
C PHE A 459 14.34 -11.63 -23.34
N THR A 460 13.65 -10.49 -23.29
CA THR A 460 12.40 -10.28 -24.04
C THR A 460 12.46 -9.12 -25.04
N GLY A 461 13.39 -8.18 -24.88
CA GLY A 461 13.46 -7.03 -25.76
C GLY A 461 14.55 -6.04 -25.38
N TYR A 462 14.67 -4.98 -26.17
CA TYR A 462 15.60 -3.88 -25.91
C TYR A 462 15.15 -2.58 -26.57
N LYS A 463 15.74 -1.48 -26.10
CA LYS A 463 15.64 -0.13 -26.62
C LYS A 463 17.03 0.51 -26.57
N ILE A 464 17.42 1.20 -27.65
CA ILE A 464 18.61 2.06 -27.65
C ILE A 464 18.09 3.48 -27.43
N GLU A 465 18.44 4.09 -26.31
CA GLU A 465 18.07 5.47 -26.01
C GLU A 465 18.98 6.47 -26.70
N ASP A 466 20.28 6.20 -26.68
CA ASP A 466 21.29 7.06 -27.27
C ASP A 466 22.46 6.24 -27.84
N PHE A 467 23.01 6.70 -28.95
CA PHE A 467 24.16 6.08 -29.61
C PHE A 467 24.88 7.12 -30.46
N ASP A 468 26.17 7.32 -30.20
CA ASP A 468 27.04 8.13 -31.04
C ASP A 468 28.39 7.44 -31.27
N SER A 469 29.04 7.86 -32.35
CA SER A 469 30.35 7.42 -32.81
C SER A 469 31.12 8.63 -33.31
N GLU A 470 32.02 9.14 -32.48
CA GLU A 470 32.79 10.35 -32.74
C GLU A 470 34.25 9.99 -33.07
N GLU A 471 34.89 10.76 -33.96
CA GLU A 471 36.35 10.72 -34.13
C GLU A 471 36.97 11.75 -33.17
N MET A 472 38.09 11.41 -32.55
CA MET A 472 38.85 12.31 -31.68
C MET A 472 39.77 13.19 -32.55
N ASP A 473 39.62 14.50 -32.43
CA ASP A 473 40.38 15.54 -33.17
C ASP A 473 41.87 15.63 -32.81
#